data_AF-A0AAD0TU18-F1
#
_entry.id   AF-A0AAD0TU18-F1
#
_cell.length_a   1.000
_cell.length_b   1.000
_cell.length_c   1.000
_cell.angle_alpha   90.00
_cell.angle_beta   90.00
_cell.angle_gamma   90.00
#
_symmetry.space_group_name_H-M   'P 1'
#
loop_
_entity.id
_entity.type
_entity.pdbx_description
1 polymer ?
#
loop_
_entity_poly.entity_id
_entity_poly.type
_entity_poly.pdbx_seq_one_letter_code
_entity_poly.pdbx_strand_id
1 'polypeptide(L)'
;MLVDYHNIITTKRNLMISLILLFITTVAEQNNINMVNLYFLTLDLSKIQILDSLDKILLFLSCYFFIVYYSFLINDNNIIRELNDSFSFKLLYKIIKSTHNVTFKKYMFFIFYPFIFIFDSLISKNFAIYFSPMIFFYITIYIYFYKILKNINEYISLFIILLLMIFFYELWKLLLMKNNKKFQKIDNKFFNKYSESKKLYLNRKKIDIM
;
A
#
# COMPACT_ATOMS: atom_id res chain seq x y z
N MET A 1 3.82 23.11 18.01
CA MET A 1 4.53 22.71 16.77
C MET A 1 3.66 21.70 16.03
N LEU A 2 2.59 22.21 15.41
CA LEU A 2 1.56 21.42 14.75
C LEU A 2 1.87 21.38 13.25
N VAL A 3 2.17 20.17 12.78
CA VAL A 3 1.91 19.64 11.44
C VAL A 3 2.56 20.35 10.24
N ASP A 4 3.76 19.91 9.88
CA ASP A 4 4.13 19.84 8.46
C ASP A 4 3.31 18.73 7.80
N TYR A 5 2.30 19.11 7.02
CA TYR A 5 1.52 18.20 6.17
C TYR A 5 2.35 17.62 5.00
N HIS A 6 3.59 18.08 4.84
CA HIS A 6 4.55 17.57 3.85
C HIS A 6 5.48 16.46 4.36
N ASN A 7 5.24 15.93 5.56
CA ASN A 7 6.07 14.87 6.14
C ASN A 7 5.36 13.50 6.08
N ILE A 8 6.04 12.50 5.53
CA ILE A 8 5.56 11.10 5.49
C ILE A 8 5.32 10.55 6.90
N ILE A 9 6.09 10.99 7.91
CA ILE A 9 5.98 10.54 9.29
C ILE A 9 4.70 11.04 9.94
N THR A 10 4.37 12.33 9.77
CA THR A 10 3.16 12.94 10.34
C THR A 10 1.91 12.35 9.69
N THR A 11 1.93 12.24 8.35
CA THR A 11 0.83 11.64 7.58
C THR A 11 0.61 10.19 7.97
N LYS A 12 1.69 9.39 8.10
CA LYS A 12 1.63 8.00 8.58
C LYS A 12 1.02 7.91 9.97
N ARG A 13 1.47 8.76 10.91
CA ARG A 13 0.96 8.76 12.28
C ARG A 13 -0.54 9.06 12.30
N ASN A 14 -0.98 10.07 11.57
CA ASN A 14 -2.39 10.45 11.51
C ASN A 14 -3.25 9.35 10.86
N LEU A 15 -2.75 8.71 9.79
CA LEU A 15 -3.38 7.53 9.18
C LEU A 15 -3.52 6.38 10.18
N MET A 16 -2.45 6.06 10.92
CA MET A 16 -2.49 4.98 11.90
C MET A 16 -3.46 5.29 13.03
N ILE A 17 -3.49 6.52 13.53
CA ILE A 17 -4.45 6.94 14.57
C ILE A 17 -5.89 6.81 14.06
N SER A 18 -6.19 7.33 12.86
CA SER A 18 -7.55 7.25 12.29
C SER A 18 -7.98 5.81 12.07
N LEU A 19 -7.06 4.95 11.61
CA LEU A 19 -7.33 3.52 11.43
C LEU A 19 -7.52 2.77 12.74
N ILE A 20 -6.73 3.06 13.78
CA ILE A 20 -6.90 2.45 15.10
C ILE A 20 -8.25 2.84 15.68
N LEU A 21 -8.60 4.12 15.62
CA LEU A 21 -9.90 4.61 16.08
C LEU A 21 -11.04 3.97 15.30
N LEU A 22 -10.95 3.92 13.96
CA LEU A 22 -11.95 3.28 13.11
C LEU A 22 -12.11 1.79 13.46
N PHE A 23 -11.00 1.08 13.67
CA PHE A 23 -11.03 -0.32 14.06
C PHE A 23 -11.74 -0.50 15.40
N ILE A 24 -11.36 0.29 16.42
CA ILE A 24 -11.97 0.23 17.76
C ILE A 24 -13.46 0.51 17.68
N THR A 25 -13.88 1.60 17.01
CA THR A 25 -15.30 1.96 16.91
C THR A 25 -16.09 0.89 16.17
N THR A 26 -15.54 0.32 15.10
CA THR A 26 -16.19 -0.73 14.32
C THR A 26 -16.38 -2.02 15.14
N VAL A 27 -15.34 -2.46 15.86
CA VAL A 27 -15.40 -3.68 16.68
C VAL A 27 -16.28 -3.50 17.92
N ALA A 28 -16.18 -2.34 18.57
CA ALA A 28 -16.93 -2.06 19.78
C ALA A 28 -18.45 -2.03 19.50
N GLU A 29 -18.85 -1.37 18.42
CA GLU A 29 -20.25 -1.32 18.02
C GLU A 29 -20.78 -2.71 17.60
N GLN A 30 -19.99 -3.52 16.88
CA GLN A 30 -20.39 -4.88 16.49
C GLN A 30 -20.68 -5.78 17.71
N ASN A 31 -19.99 -5.55 18.83
CA ASN A 31 -20.08 -6.37 20.03
C ASN A 31 -20.87 -5.70 21.17
N ASN A 32 -21.56 -4.56 20.90
CA ASN A 32 -22.24 -3.74 21.91
C ASN A 32 -21.35 -3.38 23.12
N ILE A 33 -20.07 -3.12 22.86
CA ILE A 33 -19.08 -2.78 23.87
C ILE A 33 -19.09 -1.27 24.06
N ASN A 34 -19.49 -0.82 25.24
CA ASN A 34 -19.53 0.61 25.57
C ASN A 34 -18.21 1.13 26.15
N MET A 35 -17.32 0.24 26.61
CA MET A 35 -16.01 0.60 27.14
C MET A 35 -14.90 -0.25 26.55
N VAL A 36 -13.88 0.39 26.01
CA VAL A 36 -12.67 -0.25 25.48
C VAL A 36 -11.49 0.16 26.34
N ASN A 37 -10.81 -0.82 26.94
CA ASN A 37 -9.67 -0.57 27.81
C ASN A 37 -8.36 -0.94 27.09
N LEU A 38 -7.56 0.07 26.74
CA LEU A 38 -6.28 -0.08 26.03
C LEU A 38 -5.08 -0.12 27.00
N TYR A 39 -5.26 -0.71 28.19
CA TYR A 39 -4.30 -0.80 29.30
C TYR A 39 -3.84 0.53 29.92
N PHE A 40 -3.56 1.56 29.11
CA PHE A 40 -3.20 2.91 29.55
C PHE A 40 -4.29 3.95 29.30
N LEU A 41 -5.38 3.56 28.63
CA LEU A 41 -6.48 4.45 28.25
C LEU A 41 -7.80 3.68 28.25
N THR A 42 -8.74 4.11 29.09
CA THR A 42 -10.14 3.67 29.03
C THR A 42 -10.92 4.64 28.13
N LEU A 43 -11.47 4.11 27.04
CA LEU A 43 -12.37 4.83 26.14
C LEU A 43 -13.81 4.44 26.48
N ASP A 44 -14.59 5.40 26.95
CA ASP A 44 -16.03 5.26 27.15
C ASP A 44 -16.77 5.81 25.94
N LEU A 45 -17.23 4.89 25.08
CA LEU A 45 -17.87 5.21 23.82
C LEU A 45 -19.28 5.78 24.02
N SER A 46 -19.92 5.48 25.17
CA SER A 46 -21.25 6.01 25.49
C SER A 46 -21.29 7.53 25.65
N LYS A 47 -20.13 8.15 25.91
CA LYS A 47 -19.99 9.60 26.08
C LYS A 47 -19.80 10.35 24.77
N ILE A 48 -19.65 9.64 23.64
CA ILE A 48 -19.45 10.26 22.33
C ILE A 48 -20.82 10.45 21.68
N GLN A 49 -21.36 11.68 21.74
CA GLN A 49 -22.69 12.03 21.23
C GLN A 49 -22.90 11.79 19.72
N ILE A 50 -21.83 11.54 18.96
CA ILE A 50 -21.83 11.39 17.49
C ILE A 50 -21.56 9.93 17.09
N LEU A 51 -21.75 8.96 18.00
CA LEU A 51 -21.34 7.56 17.78
C LEU A 51 -21.85 6.98 16.43
N ASP A 52 -23.11 7.27 16.07
CA ASP A 52 -23.78 6.79 14.84
C ASP A 52 -23.17 7.31 13.51
N SER A 53 -22.27 8.30 13.57
CA SER A 53 -21.58 8.83 12.39
C SER A 53 -20.06 8.98 12.57
N LEU A 54 -19.55 8.68 13.76
CA LEU A 54 -18.12 8.72 14.06
C LEU A 54 -17.34 7.75 13.17
N ASP A 55 -17.87 6.56 12.95
CA ASP A 55 -17.31 5.52 12.10
C ASP A 55 -17.16 5.99 10.63
N LYS A 56 -18.18 6.68 10.09
CA LYS A 56 -18.16 7.27 8.74
C LYS A 56 -17.14 8.40 8.63
N ILE A 57 -17.06 9.27 9.63
CA ILE A 57 -16.07 10.36 9.68
C ILE A 57 -14.65 9.78 9.73
N LEU A 58 -14.43 8.75 10.55
CA LEU A 58 -13.14 8.07 10.68
C LEU A 58 -12.76 7.31 9.40
N LEU A 59 -13.72 6.72 8.69
CA LEU A 59 -13.49 6.16 7.35
C LEU A 59 -13.02 7.25 6.38
N PHE A 60 -13.73 8.38 6.31
CA PHE A 60 -13.38 9.47 5.40
C PHE A 60 -11.97 10.03 5.70
N LEU A 61 -11.66 10.27 6.98
CA LEU A 61 -10.33 10.69 7.43
C LEU A 61 -9.26 9.67 7.07
N SER A 62 -9.53 8.37 7.27
CA SER A 62 -8.59 7.30 6.93
C SER A 62 -8.31 7.27 5.43
N CYS A 63 -9.35 7.38 4.59
CA CYS A 63 -9.19 7.45 3.13
C CYS A 63 -8.37 8.67 2.70
N TYR A 64 -8.65 9.85 3.27
CA TYR A 64 -7.89 11.07 3.00
C TYR A 64 -6.41 10.90 3.34
N PHE A 65 -6.09 10.49 4.58
CA PHE A 65 -4.71 10.30 4.99
C PHE A 65 -4.02 9.18 4.21
N PHE A 66 -4.76 8.14 3.80
CA PHE A 66 -4.22 7.07 2.97
C PHE A 66 -3.81 7.56 1.59
N ILE A 67 -4.63 8.39 0.93
CA ILE A 67 -4.30 8.97 -0.37
C ILE A 67 -3.03 9.83 -0.27
N VAL A 68 -2.96 10.71 0.73
CA VAL A 68 -1.79 11.57 0.96
C VAL A 68 -0.56 10.71 1.27
N TYR A 69 -0.69 9.71 2.14
CA TYR A 69 0.39 8.78 2.49
C TYR A 69 0.90 8.00 1.29
N TYR A 70 -0.01 7.45 0.50
CA TYR A 70 0.30 6.67 -0.70
C TYR A 70 0.99 7.53 -1.78
N SER A 71 0.67 8.83 -1.86
CA SER A 71 1.39 9.76 -2.72
C SER A 71 2.88 9.89 -2.34
N PHE A 72 3.22 9.86 -1.05
CA PHE A 72 4.62 9.83 -0.59
C PHE A 72 5.30 8.51 -0.93
N LEU A 73 4.63 7.37 -0.71
CA LEU A 73 5.17 6.04 -1.07
C LEU A 73 5.52 5.96 -2.56
N ILE A 74 4.65 6.49 -3.41
CA ILE A 74 4.90 6.53 -4.85
C ILE A 74 6.07 7.47 -5.18
N ASN A 75 6.30 8.56 -4.45
CA ASN A 75 7.28 9.58 -4.83
C ASN A 75 8.68 9.37 -4.26
N ASP A 76 8.83 8.57 -3.20
CA ASP A 76 10.12 8.29 -2.58
C ASP A 76 10.88 7.14 -3.27
N ASN A 77 12.07 7.44 -3.78
CA ASN A 77 12.89 6.46 -4.51
C ASN A 77 13.48 5.38 -3.60
N ASN A 78 13.74 5.69 -2.34
CA ASN A 78 14.29 4.73 -1.39
C ASN A 78 13.24 3.67 -1.05
N ILE A 79 12.00 4.11 -0.87
CA ILE A 79 10.84 3.23 -0.63
C ILE A 79 10.59 2.33 -1.85
N ILE A 80 10.64 2.88 -3.06
CA ILE A 80 10.51 2.09 -4.30
C ILE A 80 11.63 1.06 -4.43
N ARG A 81 12.86 1.41 -4.05
CA ARG A 81 13.99 0.47 -4.07
C ARG A 81 13.78 -0.68 -3.09
N GLU A 82 13.37 -0.38 -1.85
CA GLU A 82 13.06 -1.41 -0.86
C GLU A 82 11.90 -2.31 -1.30
N LEU A 83 10.88 -1.74 -1.95
CA LEU A 83 9.80 -2.51 -2.60
C LEU A 83 10.33 -3.50 -3.62
N ASN A 84 11.25 -3.07 -4.50
CA ASN A 84 11.78 -3.93 -5.56
C ASN A 84 12.54 -5.13 -5.02
N ASP A 85 13.22 -4.96 -3.88
CA ASP A 85 14.01 -6.02 -3.26
C ASP A 85 13.13 -7.01 -2.48
N SER A 86 11.88 -6.63 -2.18
CA SER A 86 10.90 -7.44 -1.45
C SER A 86 10.44 -8.68 -2.22
N PHE A 87 10.22 -9.76 -1.48
CA PHE A 87 9.66 -11.02 -1.95
C PHE A 87 8.22 -10.87 -2.45
N SER A 88 7.37 -10.10 -1.75
CA SER A 88 5.99 -9.80 -2.20
C SER A 88 5.99 -9.21 -3.59
N PHE A 89 6.91 -8.27 -3.84
CA PHE A 89 6.98 -7.57 -5.10
C PHE A 89 7.56 -8.42 -6.23
N LYS A 90 8.60 -9.21 -5.95
CA LYS A 90 9.15 -10.21 -6.89
C LYS A 90 8.11 -11.25 -7.28
N LEU A 91 7.28 -11.69 -6.32
CA LEU A 91 6.21 -12.64 -6.56
C LEU A 91 5.07 -12.03 -7.38
N LEU A 92 4.65 -10.81 -7.06
CA LEU A 92 3.66 -10.06 -7.85
C LEU A 92 4.14 -9.84 -9.30
N TYR A 93 5.40 -9.48 -9.50
CA TYR A 93 5.99 -9.30 -10.82
C TYR A 93 5.92 -10.57 -11.66
N LYS A 94 6.25 -11.73 -11.06
CA LYS A 94 6.14 -13.04 -11.71
C LYS A 94 4.68 -13.38 -12.07
N ILE A 95 3.74 -13.05 -11.20
CA ILE A 95 2.30 -13.23 -11.46
C ILE A 95 1.85 -12.39 -12.66
N ILE A 96 2.27 -11.12 -12.74
CA ILE A 96 1.92 -10.21 -13.84
C ILE A 96 2.49 -10.68 -15.18
N LYS A 97 3.72 -11.20 -15.19
CA LYS A 97 4.37 -11.73 -16.41
C LYS A 97 3.87 -13.10 -16.86
N SER A 98 3.16 -13.83 -16.00
CA SER A 98 2.69 -15.18 -16.33
C SER A 98 1.56 -15.14 -17.36
N THR A 99 1.65 -15.94 -18.41
CA THR A 99 0.66 -15.99 -19.50
C THR A 99 -0.59 -16.83 -19.18
N HIS A 100 -0.55 -17.68 -18.16
CA HIS A 100 -1.65 -18.58 -17.79
C HIS A 100 -2.33 -18.18 -16.46
N ASN A 101 -3.67 -18.14 -16.46
CA ASN A 101 -4.56 -17.91 -15.31
C ASN A 101 -4.18 -16.70 -14.43
N VAL A 102 -4.01 -15.56 -15.09
CA VAL A 102 -3.64 -14.29 -14.46
C VAL A 102 -4.65 -13.83 -13.41
N THR A 103 -5.96 -14.00 -13.66
CA THR A 103 -7.03 -13.62 -12.72
C THR A 103 -6.98 -14.43 -11.43
N PHE A 104 -6.93 -15.76 -11.51
CA PHE A 104 -6.87 -16.62 -10.31
C PHE A 104 -5.61 -16.36 -9.48
N LYS A 105 -4.44 -16.20 -10.12
CA LYS A 105 -3.18 -15.89 -9.42
C LYS A 105 -3.22 -14.54 -8.71
N LYS A 106 -3.89 -13.53 -9.29
CA LYS A 106 -4.11 -12.23 -8.63
C LYS A 106 -4.94 -12.39 -7.35
N TYR A 107 -6.05 -13.12 -7.40
CA TYR A 107 -6.88 -13.36 -6.22
C TYR A 107 -6.11 -14.09 -5.12
N MET A 108 -5.41 -15.16 -5.47
CA MET A 108 -4.60 -15.92 -4.51
C MET A 108 -3.52 -15.05 -3.86
N PHE A 109 -2.90 -14.13 -4.62
CA PHE A 109 -1.92 -13.21 -4.05
C PHE A 109 -2.50 -12.39 -2.90
N PHE A 110 -3.70 -11.80 -3.03
CA PHE A 110 -4.28 -10.97 -1.97
C PHE A 110 -4.79 -11.76 -0.77
N ILE A 111 -5.19 -13.01 -0.97
CA ILE A 111 -5.51 -13.93 0.12
C ILE A 111 -4.25 -14.23 0.94
N PHE A 112 -3.12 -14.51 0.28
CA PHE A 112 -1.85 -14.80 0.95
C PHE A 112 -1.04 -13.55 1.31
N TYR A 113 -1.42 -12.38 0.83
CA TYR A 113 -0.65 -11.14 0.97
C TYR A 113 -0.33 -10.78 2.43
N PRO A 114 -1.26 -10.91 3.41
CA PRO A 114 -0.92 -10.70 4.81
C PRO A 114 0.20 -11.62 5.32
N PHE A 115 0.25 -12.87 4.86
CA PHE A 115 1.30 -13.82 5.22
C PHE A 115 2.63 -13.49 4.54
N ILE A 116 2.58 -13.13 3.26
CA ILE A 116 3.77 -12.76 2.48
C ILE A 116 4.39 -11.47 3.04
N PHE A 117 3.58 -10.54 3.52
CA PHE A 117 4.04 -9.32 4.19
C PHE A 117 4.88 -9.62 5.44
N ILE A 118 4.49 -10.62 6.24
CA ILE A 118 5.27 -11.01 7.42
C ILE A 118 6.68 -11.42 6.99
N PHE A 119 6.82 -12.22 5.93
CA PHE A 119 8.14 -12.60 5.41
C PHE A 119 8.98 -11.38 4.98
N ASP A 120 8.40 -10.43 4.24
CA ASP A 120 9.12 -9.23 3.86
C ASP A 120 9.49 -8.33 5.05
N SER A 121 8.63 -8.27 6.06
CA SER A 121 8.86 -7.50 7.29
C SER A 121 10.02 -8.06 8.12
N LEU A 122 10.27 -9.38 8.04
CA LEU A 122 11.41 -10.04 8.69
C LEU A 122 12.72 -9.78 7.93
N ILE A 123 12.65 -9.63 6.61
CA ILE A 123 13.82 -9.40 5.74
C ILE A 123 14.26 -7.93 5.80
N SER A 124 13.32 -6.98 5.79
CA SER A 124 13.62 -5.55 5.85
C SER A 124 12.76 -4.85 6.91
N LYS A 125 13.42 -4.33 7.94
CA LYS A 125 12.76 -3.53 8.99
C LYS A 125 12.04 -2.31 8.41
N ASN A 126 12.64 -1.66 7.40
CA ASN A 126 12.05 -0.49 6.76
C ASN A 126 10.81 -0.83 5.93
N PHE A 127 10.77 -2.02 5.32
CA PHE A 127 9.59 -2.49 4.60
C PHE A 127 8.36 -2.56 5.52
N ALA A 128 8.52 -3.09 6.73
CA ALA A 128 7.45 -3.10 7.73
C ALA A 128 6.99 -1.68 8.09
N ILE A 129 7.92 -0.74 8.22
CA ILE A 129 7.66 0.66 8.57
C ILE A 129 6.88 1.39 7.47
N TYR A 130 7.12 1.07 6.19
CA TYR A 130 6.46 1.71 5.05
C TYR A 130 5.18 1.03 4.59
N PHE A 131 5.00 -0.27 4.82
CA PHE A 131 3.83 -0.99 4.27
C PHE A 131 2.83 -1.44 5.33
N SER A 132 3.17 -1.36 6.62
CA SER A 132 2.19 -1.60 7.70
C SER A 132 0.94 -0.71 7.62
N PRO A 133 1.01 0.60 7.31
CA PRO A 133 -0.21 1.41 7.23
C PRO A 133 -1.10 0.98 6.06
N MET A 134 -0.52 0.47 4.98
CA MET A 134 -1.28 0.01 3.81
C MET A 134 -2.03 -1.29 4.10
N ILE A 135 -1.42 -2.22 4.83
CA ILE A 135 -2.09 -3.45 5.27
C ILE A 135 -3.13 -3.17 6.34
N PHE A 136 -2.81 -2.31 7.29
CA PHE A 136 -3.76 -1.96 8.33
C PHE A 136 -4.97 -1.23 7.73
N PHE A 137 -4.76 -0.35 6.74
CA PHE A 137 -5.83 0.25 5.95
C PHE A 137 -6.72 -0.80 5.26
N TYR A 138 -6.10 -1.79 4.60
CA TYR A 138 -6.82 -2.91 3.98
C TYR A 138 -7.70 -3.68 4.96
N ILE A 139 -7.13 -4.12 6.08
CA ILE A 139 -7.82 -4.94 7.09
C ILE A 139 -8.96 -4.15 7.74
N THR A 140 -8.71 -2.90 8.15
CA THR A 140 -9.72 -2.10 8.85
C THR A 140 -10.90 -1.76 7.94
N ILE A 141 -10.64 -1.40 6.68
CA ILE A 141 -11.71 -1.13 5.71
C ILE A 141 -12.49 -2.41 5.39
N TYR A 142 -11.80 -3.54 5.26
CA TYR A 142 -12.46 -4.83 5.08
C TYR A 142 -13.45 -5.12 6.23
N ILE A 143 -13.01 -4.95 7.49
CA ILE A 143 -13.85 -5.17 8.67
C ILE A 143 -15.03 -4.19 8.69
N TYR A 144 -14.77 -2.92 8.37
CA TYR A 144 -15.81 -1.89 8.29
C TYR A 144 -16.92 -2.25 7.30
N PHE A 145 -16.56 -2.60 6.06
CA PHE A 145 -17.52 -3.00 5.05
C PHE A 145 -18.21 -4.31 5.40
N TYR A 146 -17.50 -5.31 5.92
CA TYR A 146 -18.10 -6.55 6.38
C TYR A 146 -19.21 -6.31 7.43
N LYS A 147 -18.97 -5.41 8.39
CA LYS A 147 -19.97 -5.03 9.40
C LYS A 147 -21.21 -4.40 8.75
N ILE A 148 -21.05 -3.38 7.90
CA ILE A 148 -22.18 -2.71 7.23
C ILE A 148 -22.96 -3.70 6.36
N LEU A 149 -22.24 -4.57 5.68
CA LEU A 149 -22.81 -5.49 4.70
C LEU A 149 -23.41 -6.74 5.34
N LYS A 150 -23.20 -6.99 6.64
CA LYS A 150 -23.92 -8.01 7.40
C LYS A 150 -25.45 -7.79 7.36
N ASN A 151 -25.88 -6.55 7.12
CA ASN A 151 -27.28 -6.15 6.96
C ASN A 151 -27.77 -6.17 5.50
N ILE A 152 -26.90 -6.49 4.54
CA ILE A 152 -27.18 -6.50 3.09
C ILE A 152 -27.00 -7.93 2.56
N ASN A 153 -27.62 -8.25 1.43
CA ASN A 153 -27.49 -9.55 0.74
C ASN A 153 -26.00 -10.00 0.62
N GLU A 154 -25.72 -11.25 0.97
CA GLU A 154 -24.39 -11.88 0.95
C GLU A 154 -23.65 -11.74 -0.40
N TYR A 155 -24.39 -11.71 -1.52
CA TYR A 155 -23.78 -11.51 -2.84
C TYR A 155 -23.20 -10.11 -3.04
N ILE A 156 -23.84 -9.08 -2.45
CA ILE A 156 -23.37 -7.69 -2.52
C ILE A 156 -22.14 -7.53 -1.62
N SER A 157 -22.11 -8.22 -0.47
CA SER A 157 -20.96 -8.20 0.43
C SER A 157 -19.71 -8.80 -0.23
N LEU A 158 -19.85 -9.97 -0.87
CA LEU A 158 -18.82 -10.60 -1.68
C LEU A 158 -18.32 -9.69 -2.82
N PHE A 159 -19.23 -8.99 -3.51
CA PHE A 159 -18.88 -8.09 -4.60
C PHE A 159 -18.01 -6.91 -4.14
N ILE A 160 -18.35 -6.28 -3.00
CA ILE A 160 -17.57 -5.17 -2.44
C ILE A 160 -16.19 -5.64 -1.97
N ILE A 161 -16.10 -6.83 -1.37
CA ILE A 161 -14.82 -7.44 -0.98
C ILE A 161 -13.93 -7.64 -2.22
N LEU A 162 -14.51 -8.13 -3.31
CA LEU A 162 -13.80 -8.34 -4.58
C LEU A 162 -13.29 -7.02 -5.18
N LEU A 163 -14.10 -5.96 -5.13
CA LEU A 163 -13.70 -4.61 -5.56
C LEU A 163 -12.53 -4.05 -4.73
N LEU A 164 -12.56 -4.25 -3.40
CA LEU A 164 -11.44 -3.84 -2.53
C LEU A 164 -10.15 -4.58 -2.90
N MET A 165 -10.21 -5.90 -3.12
CA MET A 165 -9.03 -6.66 -3.56
C MET A 165 -8.46 -6.14 -4.88
N ILE A 166 -9.34 -5.82 -5.85
CA ILE A 166 -8.93 -5.25 -7.15
C ILE A 166 -8.29 -3.87 -6.96
N PHE A 167 -8.86 -3.02 -6.11
CA PHE A 167 -8.31 -1.69 -5.82
C PHE A 167 -6.89 -1.79 -5.26
N PHE A 168 -6.66 -2.64 -4.25
CA PHE A 168 -5.33 -2.84 -3.69
C PHE A 168 -4.35 -3.46 -4.69
N TYR A 169 -4.81 -4.33 -5.58
CA TYR A 169 -4.00 -4.82 -6.69
C TYR A 169 -3.49 -3.71 -7.60
N GLU A 170 -4.37 -2.82 -8.02
CA GLU A 170 -3.98 -1.72 -8.88
C GLU A 170 -3.02 -0.75 -8.17
N LEU A 171 -3.17 -0.52 -6.86
CA LEU A 171 -2.17 0.23 -6.08
C LEU A 171 -0.79 -0.46 -6.07
N TRP A 172 -0.73 -1.77 -5.85
CA TRP A 172 0.54 -2.49 -5.90
C TRP A 172 1.18 -2.46 -7.29
N LYS A 173 0.36 -2.57 -8.34
CA LYS A 173 0.79 -2.49 -9.73
C LYS A 173 1.29 -1.09 -10.12
N LEU A 174 0.68 -0.02 -9.60
CA LEU A 174 1.13 1.36 -9.84
C LEU A 174 2.53 1.60 -9.26
N LEU A 175 2.81 1.09 -8.05
CA LEU A 175 4.15 1.10 -7.46
C LEU A 175 5.16 0.38 -8.37
N LEU A 176 4.73 -0.72 -9.01
CA LEU A 176 5.51 -1.51 -9.96
C LEU A 176 5.77 -0.81 -11.31
N MET A 177 4.78 -0.11 -11.87
CA MET A 177 4.94 0.58 -13.15
C MET A 177 5.90 1.77 -13.07
N LYS A 178 5.93 2.47 -11.94
CA LYS A 178 6.86 3.60 -11.72
C LYS A 178 8.32 3.14 -11.72
N ASN A 179 8.58 1.91 -11.30
CA ASN A 179 9.90 1.28 -11.37
C ASN A 179 10.37 1.10 -12.84
N ASN A 180 9.55 0.47 -13.69
CA ASN A 180 9.91 0.16 -15.08
C ASN A 180 10.24 1.42 -15.91
N LYS A 181 9.50 2.52 -15.73
CA LYS A 181 9.74 3.78 -16.47
C LYS A 181 11.05 4.47 -16.08
N LYS A 182 11.58 4.24 -14.87
CA LYS A 182 12.86 4.82 -14.42
C LYS A 182 14.05 3.94 -14.77
N PHE A 183 13.97 2.62 -14.62
CA PHE A 183 15.03 1.70 -15.07
C PHE A 183 15.27 1.79 -16.58
N GLN A 184 14.21 1.82 -17.40
CA GLN A 184 14.36 2.07 -18.84
C GLN A 184 15.07 3.38 -19.15
N LYS A 185 14.88 4.45 -18.35
CA LYS A 185 15.58 5.73 -18.54
C LYS A 185 17.06 5.66 -18.12
N ILE A 186 17.39 4.91 -17.08
CA ILE A 186 18.77 4.73 -16.60
C ILE A 186 19.55 3.85 -17.57
N ASP A 187 18.98 2.72 -17.99
CA ASP A 187 19.59 1.83 -18.98
C ASP A 187 19.75 2.54 -20.32
N ASN A 188 18.75 3.29 -20.81
CA ASN A 188 18.89 4.06 -22.05
C ASN A 188 19.98 5.15 -21.96
N LYS A 189 20.17 5.80 -20.80
CA LYS A 189 21.28 6.75 -20.61
C LYS A 189 22.63 6.04 -20.62
N PHE A 190 22.74 4.88 -20.00
CA PHE A 190 23.97 4.09 -19.96
C PHE A 190 24.33 3.53 -21.34
N PHE A 191 23.35 2.96 -22.05
CA PHE A 191 23.50 2.46 -23.42
C PHE A 191 23.82 3.58 -24.41
N ASN A 192 23.17 4.74 -24.31
CA ASN A 192 23.50 5.88 -25.17
C ASN A 192 24.96 6.33 -24.94
N LYS A 193 25.39 6.47 -23.68
CA LYS A 193 26.77 6.83 -23.34
C LYS A 193 27.80 5.79 -23.81
N TYR A 194 27.47 4.50 -23.74
CA TYR A 194 28.32 3.41 -24.26
C TYR A 194 28.35 3.35 -25.79
N SER A 195 27.22 3.66 -26.45
CA SER A 195 27.15 3.68 -27.90
C SER A 195 27.93 4.88 -28.48
N GLU A 196 27.90 6.03 -27.79
CA GLU A 196 28.69 7.20 -28.13
C GLU A 196 30.19 6.96 -27.93
N SER A 197 30.59 6.35 -26.81
CA SER A 197 32.00 6.02 -26.57
C SER A 197 32.53 5.00 -27.59
N LYS A 198 31.72 4.00 -27.97
CA LYS A 198 32.06 3.04 -29.02
C LYS A 198 32.17 3.70 -30.41
N LYS A 199 31.25 4.61 -30.75
CA LYS A 199 31.34 5.39 -32.01
C LYS A 199 32.59 6.27 -32.05
N LEU A 200 32.92 6.94 -30.94
CA LEU A 200 34.14 7.75 -30.82
C LEU A 200 35.41 6.91 -30.98
N TYR A 201 35.45 5.73 -30.37
CA TYR A 201 36.59 4.81 -30.48
C TYR A 201 36.77 4.25 -31.90
N LEU A 202 35.67 3.91 -32.58
CA LEU A 202 35.68 3.47 -33.98
C LEU A 202 36.09 4.59 -34.94
N ASN A 203 35.68 5.84 -34.68
CA ASN A 203 36.11 6.99 -35.47
C ASN A 203 37.60 7.32 -35.28
N ARG A 204 38.15 7.18 -34.07
CA ARG A 204 39.61 7.32 -33.84
C ARG A 204 40.42 6.28 -34.61
N LYS A 205 39.99 5.01 -34.60
CA LYS A 205 40.66 3.96 -35.39
C LYS A 205 40.63 4.19 -36.90
N LYS A 206 39.64 4.90 -37.44
CA LYS A 206 39.61 5.26 -38.86
C LYS A 206 40.63 6.35 -39.22
N ILE A 207 40.98 7.22 -38.26
CA ILE A 207 41.97 8.30 -38.46
C ILE A 207 43.39 7.72 -38.43
N ASP A 208 43.66 6.71 -37.60
CA ASP A 208 44.99 6.08 -37.53
C ASP A 208 45.30 5.13 -38.71
N ILE A 209 44.33 4.86 -39.58
CA ILE A 209 44.45 3.97 -40.76
C ILE A 209 44.49 4.78 -42.08
N MET A 210 44.38 6.10 -42.01
CA MET A 210 44.44 7.01 -43.16
C MET A 210 45.79 7.74 -43.20
#